data_AF-A0A9Q3VZF5-F1
#
_entry.id   AF-A0A9Q3VZF5-F1
#
_cell.length_a   1.000
_cell.length_b   1.000
_cell.length_c   1.000
_cell.angle_alpha   90.00
_cell.angle_beta   90.00
_cell.angle_gamma   90.00
#
_symmetry.space_group_name_H-M   'P 1'
#
loop_
_entity.id
_entity.type
_entity.pdbx_description
1 polymer ?
#
loop_
_entity_poly.entity_id
_entity_poly.type
_entity_poly.pdbx_seq_one_letter_code
_entity_poly.pdbx_strand_id
1 'polypeptide(L)'
;MPQNNPAAPACANLGLAIQEIAPMTVLARVYPERRSVTHLFESDFYRMLIDRRTEERVAHMIRLYFGNAADWRYAHDFYLPTGALYLTPEPHQNGYIPEDDLSFGLSLTRRIAIADGSY
;
A
#
# COMPACT_ATOMS: atom_id res chain seq x y z
N MET A 1 -7.72 -19.64 -33.28
CA MET A 1 -6.93 -19.96 -32.08
C MET A 1 -6.62 -18.64 -31.37
N PRO A 2 -7.13 -18.37 -30.16
CA PRO A 2 -6.88 -17.09 -29.50
C PRO A 2 -5.74 -17.29 -28.48
N GLN A 3 -4.53 -16.84 -28.82
CA GLN A 3 -3.41 -16.82 -27.88
C GLN A 3 -2.52 -15.62 -28.21
N ASN A 4 -2.65 -14.58 -27.38
CA ASN A 4 -1.56 -13.84 -26.73
C ASN A 4 -2.12 -12.53 -26.17
N ASN A 5 -2.54 -12.58 -24.91
CA ASN A 5 -2.64 -11.38 -24.07
C ASN A 5 -1.87 -11.65 -22.78
N PRO A 6 -0.65 -11.09 -22.65
CA PRO A 6 -0.11 -10.76 -21.35
C PRO A 6 0.23 -9.26 -21.34
N ALA A 7 -0.73 -8.43 -21.73
CA ALA A 7 -0.72 -7.01 -21.42
C ALA A 7 -2.14 -6.67 -20.99
N ALA A 8 -2.54 -7.18 -19.83
CA ALA A 8 -3.61 -6.53 -19.09
C ALA A 8 -3.19 -5.04 -18.99
N PRO A 9 -4.03 -4.09 -19.42
CA PRO A 9 -3.66 -2.69 -19.43
C PRO A 9 -3.14 -2.32 -18.05
N ALA A 10 -2.00 -1.62 -18.04
CA ALA A 10 -1.37 -1.09 -16.85
C ALA A 10 -2.44 -0.54 -15.90
N CYS A 11 -2.39 -0.97 -14.64
CA CYS A 11 -3.18 -0.49 -13.51
C CYS A 11 -3.53 1.00 -13.66
N ALA A 12 -4.69 1.32 -14.24
CA ALA A 12 -5.11 2.71 -14.39
C ALA A 12 -5.50 3.34 -13.04
N ASN A 13 -5.57 2.54 -11.97
CA ASN A 13 -5.42 3.03 -10.61
C ASN A 13 -5.15 1.82 -9.69
N LEU A 14 -3.92 1.63 -9.19
CA LEU A 14 -3.60 0.56 -8.23
C LEU A 14 -4.56 0.59 -7.03
N GLY A 15 -4.98 1.79 -6.60
CA GLY A 15 -5.97 1.98 -5.55
C GLY A 15 -7.32 1.32 -5.87
N LEU A 16 -7.85 1.52 -7.09
CA LEU A 16 -9.11 0.88 -7.51
C LEU A 16 -8.98 -0.64 -7.53
N ALA A 17 -7.87 -1.18 -8.05
CA ALA A 17 -7.65 -2.61 -8.10
C ALA A 17 -7.58 -3.24 -6.69
N ILE A 18 -7.06 -2.52 -5.70
CA ILE A 18 -7.09 -2.95 -4.29
C ILE A 18 -8.50 -2.84 -3.72
N GLN A 19 -9.25 -1.77 -4.03
CA GLN A 19 -10.63 -1.59 -3.58
C GLN A 19 -11.59 -2.63 -4.16
N GLU A 20 -11.33 -3.19 -5.34
CA GLU A 20 -12.12 -4.31 -5.88
C GLU A 20 -12.06 -5.56 -4.99
N ILE A 21 -10.96 -5.78 -4.26
CA ILE A 21 -10.78 -6.92 -3.37
C ILE A 21 -10.93 -6.57 -1.88
N ALA A 22 -10.73 -5.30 -1.52
CA ALA A 22 -10.85 -4.77 -0.17
C ALA A 22 -11.51 -3.37 -0.20
N PRO A 23 -12.85 -3.29 -0.35
CA PRO A 23 -13.55 -2.05 -0.71
C PRO A 23 -13.37 -0.86 0.24
N MET A 24 -13.22 -1.13 1.53
CA MET A 24 -13.10 -0.08 2.55
C MET A 24 -11.65 0.36 2.80
N THR A 25 -10.68 -0.26 2.12
CA THR A 25 -9.27 0.09 2.31
C THR A 25 -8.99 1.50 1.81
N VAL A 26 -8.33 2.30 2.63
CA VAL A 26 -7.75 3.60 2.26
C VAL A 26 -6.23 3.62 2.42
N LEU A 27 -5.70 2.75 3.27
CA LEU A 27 -4.27 2.63 3.54
C LEU A 27 -3.89 1.15 3.61
N ALA A 28 -2.80 0.79 2.93
CA ALA A 28 -2.20 -0.52 3.02
C ALA A 28 -0.77 -0.42 3.55
N ARG A 29 -0.51 -1.00 4.72
CA ARG A 29 0.83 -1.13 5.29
C ARG A 29 1.46 -2.46 4.87
N VAL A 30 2.40 -2.38 3.94
CA VAL A 30 3.16 -3.50 3.42
C VAL A 30 4.40 -3.69 4.27
N TYR A 31 4.50 -4.82 4.97
CA TYR A 31 5.68 -5.18 5.74
C TYR A 31 6.71 -5.92 4.88
N PRO A 32 7.96 -6.07 5.36
CA PRO A 32 8.96 -6.93 4.72
C PRO A 32 8.46 -8.37 4.57
N GLU A 33 8.86 -9.06 3.49
CA GLU A 33 8.42 -10.43 3.17
C GLU A 33 8.57 -11.42 4.33
N ARG A 34 9.62 -11.26 5.13
CA ARG A 34 9.88 -12.09 6.32
C ARG A 34 8.78 -12.03 7.37
N ARG A 35 7.93 -11.01 7.36
CA ARG A 35 6.82 -10.82 8.31
C ARG A 35 5.46 -11.20 7.74
N SER A 36 5.30 -11.23 6.41
CA SER A 36 4.12 -11.73 5.66
C SER A 36 2.72 -11.18 5.97
N VAL A 37 2.53 -10.36 7.00
CA VAL A 37 1.23 -9.75 7.31
C VAL A 37 1.21 -8.34 6.75
N THR A 38 0.40 -8.08 5.73
CA THR A 38 0.10 -6.71 5.27
C THR A 38 -1.13 -6.25 6.01
N HIS A 39 -1.13 -5.03 6.55
CA HIS A 39 -2.30 -4.51 7.24
C HIS A 39 -3.07 -3.57 6.32
N LEU A 40 -4.39 -3.74 6.28
CA LEU A 40 -5.29 -2.87 5.53
C LEU A 40 -6.10 -2.05 6.54
N PHE A 41 -6.31 -0.78 6.25
CA PHE A 41 -6.98 0.15 7.15
C PHE A 41 -8.10 0.91 6.44
N GLU A 42 -9.14 1.23 7.21
CA GLU A 42 -10.28 2.05 6.78
C GLU A 42 -9.99 3.56 6.93
N SER A 43 -10.95 4.41 6.55
CA SER A 43 -10.80 5.88 6.55
C SER A 43 -10.46 6.51 7.90
N ASP A 44 -10.77 5.82 8.98
CA ASP A 44 -10.46 6.19 10.36
C ASP A 44 -9.21 5.49 10.90
N PHE A 45 -8.45 4.84 10.02
CA PHE A 45 -7.23 4.08 10.31
C PHE A 45 -7.40 2.90 11.26
N TYR A 46 -8.61 2.36 11.44
CA TYR A 46 -8.78 1.05 12.06
C TYR A 46 -8.33 -0.06 11.13
N ARG A 47 -7.60 -1.04 11.69
CA ARG A 47 -7.18 -2.23 10.95
C ARG A 47 -8.40 -3.09 10.62
N MET A 48 -8.54 -3.39 9.34
CA MET A 48 -9.54 -4.33 8.85
C MET A 48 -9.19 -5.78 9.20
N LEU A 49 -10.20 -6.57 9.54
CA LEU A 49 -10.08 -8.03 9.68
C LEU A 49 -10.29 -8.69 8.32
N ILE A 50 -9.21 -8.83 7.56
CA ILE A 50 -9.19 -9.43 6.22
C ILE A 50 -8.43 -10.75 6.25
N ASP A 51 -8.81 -11.67 5.36
CA ASP A 51 -8.11 -12.94 5.23
C ASP A 51 -6.68 -12.75 4.69
N ARG A 52 -5.78 -13.62 5.13
CA ARG A 52 -4.35 -13.57 4.80
C ARG A 52 -4.09 -13.58 3.28
N ARG A 53 -4.91 -14.28 2.49
CA ARG A 53 -4.69 -14.38 1.04
C ARG A 53 -4.95 -13.03 0.36
N THR A 54 -5.95 -12.29 0.82
CA THR A 54 -6.22 -10.92 0.36
C THR A 54 -5.10 -9.98 0.81
N GLU A 55 -4.63 -10.06 2.06
CA GLU A 55 -3.48 -9.28 2.54
C GLU A 55 -2.22 -9.52 1.67
N GLU A 56 -1.89 -10.78 1.38
CA GLU A 56 -0.75 -11.17 0.53
C GLU A 56 -0.92 -10.69 -0.92
N ARG A 57 -2.13 -10.79 -1.47
CA ARG A 57 -2.44 -10.32 -2.82
C ARG A 57 -2.25 -8.80 -2.95
N VAL A 58 -2.75 -8.03 -1.99
CA VAL A 58 -2.55 -6.57 -1.96
C VAL A 58 -1.06 -6.22 -1.85
N ALA A 59 -0.33 -6.91 -0.96
CA ALA A 59 1.12 -6.74 -0.83
C ALA A 59 1.85 -6.96 -2.15
N HIS A 60 1.50 -8.03 -2.85
CA HIS A 60 2.10 -8.38 -4.13
C HIS A 60 1.81 -7.34 -5.20
N MET A 61 0.56 -6.85 -5.29
CA MET A 61 0.17 -5.79 -6.22
C MET A 61 0.98 -4.50 -5.99
N ILE A 62 1.11 -4.06 -4.73
CA ILE A 62 1.88 -2.85 -4.38
C ILE A 62 3.36 -3.04 -4.70
N ARG A 63 3.95 -4.19 -4.35
CA ARG A 63 5.37 -4.47 -4.63
C ARG A 63 5.67 -4.53 -6.13
N LEU A 64 4.81 -5.18 -6.91
CA LEU A 64 4.96 -5.24 -8.37
C LEU A 64 4.87 -3.85 -8.99
N TYR A 65 3.97 -3.01 -8.49
CA TYR A 65 3.75 -1.68 -9.04
C TYR A 65 4.93 -0.74 -8.78
N PHE A 66 5.39 -0.66 -7.53
CA PHE A 66 6.47 0.25 -7.17
C PHE A 66 7.86 -0.32 -7.42
N GLY A 67 8.00 -1.65 -7.55
CA GLY A 67 9.23 -2.32 -7.94
C GLY A 67 10.44 -1.81 -7.16
N ASN A 68 11.40 -1.20 -7.86
CA ASN A 68 12.64 -0.69 -7.30
C ASN A 68 12.54 0.74 -6.74
N ALA A 69 11.38 1.39 -6.82
CA ALA A 69 11.18 2.72 -6.25
C ALA A 69 11.22 2.69 -4.70
N ALA A 70 11.00 1.53 -4.08
CA ALA A 70 10.97 1.35 -2.63
C ALA A 70 11.96 0.28 -2.17
N ASP A 71 12.47 0.45 -0.95
CA ASP A 71 13.33 -0.53 -0.30
C ASP A 71 12.51 -1.47 0.60
N TRP A 72 12.02 -2.57 0.04
CA TRP A 72 11.14 -3.55 0.71
C TRP A 72 11.72 -4.27 1.93
N ARG A 73 12.96 -3.94 2.33
CA ARG A 73 13.50 -4.31 3.64
C ARG A 73 12.80 -3.56 4.78
N TYR A 74 12.14 -2.44 4.49
CA TYR A 74 11.35 -1.63 5.42
C TYR A 74 9.85 -1.74 5.17
N ALA A 75 9.06 -1.34 6.17
CA ALA A 75 7.61 -1.26 6.01
C ALA A 75 7.22 0.02 5.24
N HIS A 76 6.18 -0.09 4.44
CA HIS A 76 5.69 1.00 3.58
C HIS A 76 4.20 1.18 3.72
N ASP A 77 3.75 2.42 3.73
CA ASP A 77 2.35 2.80 3.77
C ASP A 77 1.94 3.27 2.37
N PHE A 78 1.02 2.55 1.74
CA PHE A 78 0.42 2.94 0.46
C PHE A 78 -0.94 3.57 0.72
N TYR A 79 -1.09 4.85 0.36
CA TYR A 79 -2.33 5.60 0.54
C TYR A 79 -3.13 5.63 -0.76
N LEU A 80 -4.19 4.84 -0.79
CA LEU A 80 -4.99 4.57 -1.98
C LEU A 80 -5.57 5.84 -2.62
N PRO A 81 -6.15 6.80 -1.86
CA PRO A 81 -6.77 8.01 -2.44
C PRO A 81 -5.83 8.87 -3.28
N THR A 82 -4.53 8.84 -3.01
CA THR A 82 -3.52 9.63 -3.75
C THR A 82 -2.57 8.77 -4.57
N GLY A 83 -2.64 7.45 -4.41
CA GLY A 83 -1.66 6.52 -4.98
C GLY A 83 -0.23 6.74 -4.45
N ALA A 84 -0.04 7.46 -3.34
CA ALA A 84 1.28 7.75 -2.82
C ALA A 84 1.79 6.63 -1.91
N LEU A 85 3.07 6.30 -2.07
CA LEU A 85 3.81 5.37 -1.23
C LEU A 85 4.70 6.16 -0.27
N TYR A 86 4.68 5.78 1.00
CA TYR A 86 5.44 6.40 2.07
C TYR A 86 6.25 5.36 2.83
N LEU A 87 7.38 5.77 3.39
CA LEU A 87 8.08 4.99 4.39
C LEU A 87 7.26 4.98 5.70
N THR A 88 6.96 3.79 6.22
CA THR A 88 6.25 3.66 7.51
C THR A 88 7.11 4.23 8.65
N PRO A 89 6.56 5.07 9.55
CA PRO A 89 7.30 5.55 10.71
C PRO A 89 7.76 4.40 11.62
N GLU A 90 8.98 4.52 12.14
CA GLU A 90 9.46 3.60 13.17
C GLU A 90 8.77 3.87 14.52
N PRO A 91 8.58 2.87 15.40
CA PRO A 91 7.87 3.04 16.67
C PRO A 91 8.41 4.12 17.61
N HIS A 92 9.68 4.52 17.44
CA HIS A 92 10.33 5.55 18.22
C HIS A 92 10.28 6.94 17.57
N GLN A 93 9.74 7.04 16.35
CA GLN A 93 9.50 8.31 15.67
C GLN A 93 8.08 8.79 16.01
N ASN A 94 7.93 10.04 16.44
CA ASN A 94 6.63 10.65 16.72
C ASN A 94 5.65 10.42 15.55
N GLY A 95 4.42 9.96 15.84
CA GLY A 95 3.39 9.60 14.84
C GLY A 95 3.14 8.09 14.66
N TYR A 96 3.61 7.24 15.58
CA TYR A 96 3.36 5.79 15.53
C TYR A 96 1.95 5.37 16.00
N ILE A 97 1.20 6.25 16.67
CA ILE A 97 -0.15 5.94 17.14
C ILE A 97 -1.14 6.22 16.00
N PRO A 98 -1.77 5.18 15.41
CA PRO A 98 -2.76 5.37 14.35
C PRO A 98 -3.97 6.18 14.81
N GLU A 99 -4.26 6.13 16.12
CA GLU A 99 -5.43 6.74 16.74
C GLU A 99 -5.26 8.25 17.02
N ASP A 100 -4.03 8.76 17.13
CA ASP A 100 -3.74 10.16 17.50
C ASP A 100 -3.14 11.00 16.36
N ASP A 101 -2.77 10.39 15.23
CA ASP A 101 -2.16 11.07 14.09
C ASP A 101 -3.08 11.00 12.86
N LEU A 102 -3.82 12.07 12.59
CA LEU A 102 -4.64 12.22 11.37
C LEU A 102 -3.81 12.16 10.07
N SER A 103 -2.48 12.18 10.17
CA SER A 103 -1.53 12.02 9.07
C SER A 103 -0.78 10.68 9.10
N PHE A 104 -1.31 9.67 9.80
CA PHE A 104 -0.68 8.37 10.00
C PHE A 104 -0.02 7.82 8.72
N GLY A 105 1.31 7.81 8.70
CA GLY A 105 2.10 7.35 7.55
C GLY A 105 2.19 8.33 6.36
N LEU A 106 1.45 9.43 6.32
CA LEU A 106 1.26 10.31 5.15
C LEU A 106 2.09 11.61 5.15
N SER A 107 3.25 11.63 5.84
CA SER A 107 4.08 12.84 5.85
C SER A 107 4.80 13.00 4.51
N LEU A 108 4.77 14.22 3.94
CA LEU A 108 5.47 14.54 2.68
C LEU A 108 6.97 14.23 2.74
N THR A 109 7.59 14.37 3.92
CA THR A 109 9.01 14.05 4.14
C THR A 109 9.33 12.56 4.01
N ARG A 110 8.31 11.69 4.13
CA ARG A 110 8.41 10.23 4.04
C ARG A 110 7.94 9.69 2.69
N ARG A 111 7.39 10.55 1.83
CA ARG A 111 6.85 10.14 0.52
C ARG A 111 7.99 9.67 -0.37
N ILE A 112 7.83 8.47 -0.94
CA ILE A 112 8.80 7.81 -1.81
C ILE A 112 8.41 7.98 -3.26
N ALA A 113 7.15 7.69 -3.58
CA ALA A 113 6.65 7.68 -4.96
C ALA A 113 5.14 7.94 -5.01
N ILE A 114 4.63 8.29 -6.20
CA ILE A 114 3.20 8.40 -6.48
C ILE A 114 2.90 7.49 -7.68
N ALA A 115 1.78 6.77 -7.63
CA ALA A 115 1.40 5.86 -8.69
C ALA A 115 1.18 6.56 -10.05
N ASP A 116 0.81 7.83 -10.06
CA ASP A 116 0.70 8.64 -11.29
C ASP A 116 2.06 9.06 -11.87
N GLY A 117 2.91 8.08 -12.23
CA GLY A 117 3.93 8.13 -13.28
C GLY A 117 4.92 9.30 -13.31
N SER A 118 4.98 10.15 -12.29
CA SER A 118 5.64 11.45 -12.34
C SER A 118 6.58 11.55 -11.15
N TYR A 119 7.87 11.51 -11.46
CA TYR A 119 8.96 11.86 -10.56
C TYR A 119 9.06 13.39 -10.45
#